data_AF-A0A2D7IJ84-F1
#
_entry.id   AF-A0A2D7IJ84-F1
#
_cell.length_a   1.000
_cell.length_b   1.000
_cell.length_c   1.000
_cell.angle_alpha   90.00
_cell.angle_beta   90.00
_cell.angle_gamma   90.00
#
_symmetry.space_group_name_H-M   'P 1'
#
loop_
_entity.id
_entity.type
_entity.pdbx_description
1 polymer ?
#
loop_
_entity_poly.entity_id
_entity_poly.type
_entity_poly.pdbx_seq_one_letter_code
_entity_poly.pdbx_strand_id
1 'polypeptide(L)'
;MFKFIVLFVSMQFYYSQDKGLSLFEKKDYKQSLEYYLNVLNVRENDISAKFGAGISAFKNQDIETGMKFLQEVSNSKDEILSSRAHFNLANIYKDEKKLEESLYHYKKAIELNSTDRDSKINYELLKKMLEQEDQRSQSNSGDEGDDNQEDQGS
;
A
#
# COMPACT_ATOMS: atom_id res chain seq x y z
N MET A 1 -54.87 38.52 2.51
CA MET A 1 -53.80 38.33 3.52
C MET A 1 -53.06 37.05 3.21
N PHE A 2 -51.94 37.11 2.49
CA PHE A 2 -51.09 35.94 2.23
C PHE A 2 -49.67 36.29 2.64
N LYS A 3 -49.15 35.59 3.65
CA LYS A 3 -47.71 35.53 3.92
C LYS A 3 -47.27 34.10 3.66
N PHE A 4 -46.75 33.85 2.47
CA PHE A 4 -45.98 32.64 2.19
C PHE A 4 -44.60 32.80 2.84
N ILE A 5 -44.34 32.04 3.90
CA ILE A 5 -42.98 31.83 4.39
C ILE A 5 -42.42 30.69 3.55
N VAL A 6 -41.69 31.05 2.48
CA VAL A 6 -40.87 30.10 1.73
C VAL A 6 -39.56 29.96 2.47
N LEU A 7 -39.43 28.90 3.27
CA LEU A 7 -38.19 28.54 3.93
C LEU A 7 -37.28 27.84 2.91
N PHE A 8 -36.48 28.62 2.18
CA PHE A 8 -35.41 28.11 1.32
C PHE A 8 -34.32 27.50 2.20
N VAL A 9 -34.47 26.21 2.55
CA VAL A 9 -33.33 25.39 2.94
C VAL A 9 -32.52 25.18 1.67
N SER A 10 -31.56 26.08 1.42
CA SER A 10 -30.53 25.83 0.43
C SER A 10 -29.73 24.62 0.92
N MET A 11 -30.05 23.45 0.37
CA MET A 11 -29.13 22.33 0.32
C MET A 11 -27.88 22.82 -0.41
N GLN A 12 -26.91 23.32 0.36
CA GLN A 12 -25.56 23.48 -0.12
C GLN A 12 -24.99 22.07 -0.22
N PHE A 13 -25.17 21.44 -1.39
CA PHE A 13 -24.32 20.32 -1.78
C PHE A 13 -22.91 20.90 -1.95
N TYR A 14 -22.17 21.00 -0.85
CA TYR A 14 -20.74 21.21 -0.91
C TYR A 14 -20.15 20.00 -1.62
N TYR A 15 -19.81 20.15 -2.90
CA TYR A 15 -18.75 19.37 -3.51
C TYR A 15 -17.49 19.64 -2.67
N SER A 16 -17.30 18.88 -1.59
CA SER A 16 -16.08 18.95 -0.80
C SER A 16 -14.99 18.30 -1.62
N GLN A 17 -14.34 19.11 -2.46
CA GLN A 17 -13.11 18.70 -3.12
C GLN A 17 -12.09 18.42 -2.01
N ASP A 18 -11.65 17.17 -1.89
CA ASP A 18 -10.56 16.82 -0.98
C ASP A 18 -9.30 17.57 -1.44
N LYS A 19 -8.96 18.65 -0.73
CA LYS A 19 -7.79 19.48 -1.03
C LYS A 19 -6.50 18.66 -0.95
N GLY A 20 -6.43 17.69 -0.03
CA GLY A 20 -5.28 16.79 0.10
C GLY A 20 -5.08 15.96 -1.15
N LEU A 21 -6.17 15.39 -1.67
CA LEU A 21 -6.14 14.62 -2.92
C LEU A 21 -5.75 15.51 -4.11
N SER A 22 -6.29 16.73 -4.20
CA SER A 22 -5.93 17.67 -5.26
C SER A 22 -4.45 18.03 -5.24
N LEU A 23 -3.86 18.22 -4.05
CA LEU A 23 -2.42 18.46 -3.89
C LEU A 23 -1.60 17.24 -4.32
N PHE A 24 -2.04 16.04 -3.93
CA PHE A 24 -1.41 14.78 -4.31
C PHE A 24 -1.39 14.58 -5.84
N GLU A 25 -2.51 14.83 -6.52
CA GLU A 25 -2.63 14.74 -7.98
C GLU A 25 -1.70 15.73 -8.71
N LYS A 26 -1.50 16.92 -8.11
CA LYS A 26 -0.53 17.92 -8.58
C LYS A 26 0.93 17.57 -8.24
N LYS A 27 1.16 16.40 -7.61
CA LYS A 27 2.46 15.92 -7.13
C LYS A 27 3.07 16.77 -6.01
N ASP A 28 2.26 17.59 -5.35
CA ASP A 28 2.67 18.36 -4.19
C ASP A 28 2.50 17.51 -2.92
N TYR A 29 3.32 16.46 -2.83
CA TYR A 29 3.19 15.42 -1.82
C TYR A 29 3.43 15.95 -0.41
N LYS A 30 4.34 16.91 -0.26
CA LYS A 30 4.60 17.57 1.02
C LYS A 30 3.37 18.33 1.51
N GLN A 31 2.79 19.21 0.68
CA GLN A 31 1.58 19.95 1.09
C GLN A 31 0.36 19.03 1.26
N SER A 32 0.27 17.95 0.48
CA SER A 32 -0.76 16.94 0.66
C SER A 32 -0.65 16.26 2.02
N LEU A 33 0.56 15.83 2.41
CA LEU A 33 0.83 15.27 3.72
C LEU A 33 0.48 16.26 4.84
N GLU A 34 0.97 17.50 4.77
CA GLU A 34 0.67 18.54 5.76
C GLU A 34 -0.85 18.78 5.91
N TYR A 35 -1.58 18.77 4.80
CA TYR A 35 -3.04 18.88 4.84
C TYR A 35 -3.69 17.72 5.60
N TYR A 36 -3.32 16.48 5.28
CA TYR A 36 -3.90 15.32 5.97
C TYR A 36 -3.50 15.26 7.45
N LEU A 37 -2.28 15.64 7.81
CA LEU A 37 -1.88 15.78 9.21
C LEU A 37 -2.71 16.83 9.96
N ASN A 38 -3.01 17.97 9.32
CA ASN A 38 -3.91 18.97 9.90
C ASN A 38 -5.34 18.45 10.09
N VAL A 39 -5.84 17.61 9.18
CA VAL A 39 -7.13 16.93 9.35
C VAL A 39 -7.09 16.00 10.57
N LEU A 40 -6.00 15.22 10.72
CA LEU A 40 -5.82 14.28 11.82
C LEU A 40 -5.66 14.96 13.18
N ASN A 41 -5.16 16.21 13.24
CA ASN A 41 -5.14 17.00 14.48
C ASN A 41 -6.54 17.25 15.06
N VAL A 42 -7.58 17.23 14.22
CA VAL A 42 -8.97 17.44 14.64
C VAL A 42 -9.74 16.11 14.69
N ARG A 43 -9.44 15.20 13.77
CA ARG A 43 -10.10 13.90 13.61
C ARG A 43 -9.06 12.80 13.60
N GLU A 44 -8.48 12.51 14.77
CA GLU A 44 -7.37 11.58 14.94
C GLU A 44 -7.63 10.18 14.34
N ASN A 45 -8.89 9.72 14.36
CA ASN A 45 -9.29 8.41 13.87
C ASN A 45 -9.89 8.41 12.45
N ASP A 46 -9.72 9.50 11.69
CA ASP A 46 -10.19 9.57 10.31
C ASP A 46 -9.34 8.68 9.39
N ILE A 47 -9.87 7.49 9.07
CA ILE A 47 -9.16 6.46 8.29
C ILE A 47 -8.83 6.95 6.87
N SER A 48 -9.71 7.76 6.25
CA SER A 48 -9.46 8.34 4.94
C SER A 48 -8.30 9.33 4.98
N ALA A 49 -8.24 10.17 6.02
CA ALA A 49 -7.12 11.10 6.22
C ALA A 49 -5.82 10.35 6.55
N LYS A 50 -5.85 9.27 7.33
CA LYS A 50 -4.68 8.40 7.55
C LYS A 50 -4.21 7.78 6.24
N PHE A 51 -5.12 7.28 5.40
CA PHE A 51 -4.77 6.72 4.10
C PHE A 51 -4.10 7.77 3.21
N GLY A 52 -4.70 8.96 3.11
CA GLY A 52 -4.16 10.11 2.39
C GLY A 52 -2.77 10.52 2.89
N ALA A 53 -2.58 10.62 4.22
CA ALA A 53 -1.29 10.90 4.83
C ALA A 53 -0.26 9.82 4.47
N GLY A 54 -0.63 8.53 4.58
CA GLY A 54 0.25 7.41 4.28
C GLY A 54 0.78 7.41 2.85
N ILE A 55 -0.11 7.55 1.85
CA ILE A 55 0.32 7.59 0.45
C ILE A 55 1.12 8.86 0.11
N SER A 56 0.78 9.99 0.72
CA SER A 56 1.46 11.27 0.50
C SER A 56 2.86 11.26 1.11
N ALA A 57 3.01 10.75 2.33
CA ALA A 57 4.30 10.58 2.99
C ALA A 57 5.24 9.70 2.17
N PHE A 58 4.76 8.53 1.71
CA PHE A 58 5.56 7.64 0.87
C PHE A 58 6.02 8.34 -0.43
N LYS A 59 5.12 9.04 -1.14
CA LYS A 59 5.50 9.81 -2.34
C LYS A 59 6.43 10.99 -2.04
N ASN A 60 6.39 11.49 -0.82
CA ASN A 60 7.33 12.49 -0.29
C ASN A 60 8.63 11.88 0.27
N GLN A 61 8.91 10.60 -0.01
CA GLN A 61 10.10 9.86 0.47
C GLN A 61 10.18 9.69 1.99
N ASP A 62 9.11 10.01 2.72
CA ASP A 62 8.97 9.72 4.15
C ASP A 62 8.34 8.32 4.31
N ILE A 63 9.20 7.31 4.15
CA ILE A 63 8.80 5.90 4.15
C ILE A 63 8.27 5.48 5.52
N GLU A 64 8.90 5.94 6.61
CA GLU A 64 8.53 5.60 7.98
C GLU A 64 7.11 6.07 8.30
N THR A 65 6.80 7.35 8.05
CA THR A 65 5.46 7.89 8.26
C THR A 65 4.44 7.22 7.32
N GLY A 66 4.83 6.96 6.07
CA GLY A 66 3.99 6.27 5.09
C GLY A 66 3.59 4.87 5.57
N MET A 67 4.55 4.07 6.00
CA MET A 67 4.33 2.72 6.53
C MET A 67 3.44 2.75 7.78
N LYS A 68 3.72 3.65 8.73
CA LYS A 68 2.94 3.76 9.97
C LYS A 68 1.46 3.96 9.67
N PHE A 69 1.11 4.99 8.88
CA PHE A 69 -0.29 5.26 8.59
C PHE A 69 -0.94 4.18 7.75
N LEU A 70 -0.25 3.62 6.76
CA LEU A 70 -0.80 2.54 5.93
C LEU A 70 -1.04 1.27 6.75
N GLN A 71 -0.20 0.94 7.72
CA GLN A 71 -0.42 -0.16 8.66
C GLN A 71 -1.65 0.08 9.56
N GLU A 72 -1.87 1.31 10.01
CA GLU A 72 -3.09 1.65 10.76
C GLU A 72 -4.33 1.47 9.88
N VAL A 73 -4.30 1.91 8.62
CA VAL A 73 -5.43 1.76 7.69
C VAL A 73 -5.67 0.30 7.30
N SER A 74 -4.62 -0.50 7.10
CA SER A 74 -4.75 -1.92 6.77
C SER A 74 -5.45 -2.71 7.88
N ASN A 75 -5.35 -2.28 9.13
CA ASN A 75 -6.02 -2.89 10.28
C ASN A 75 -7.43 -2.31 10.57
N SER A 76 -7.92 -1.40 9.72
CA SER A 76 -9.23 -0.77 9.93
C SER A 76 -10.41 -1.66 9.52
N LYS A 77 -11.62 -1.27 9.93
CA LYS A 77 -12.87 -1.94 9.54
C LYS A 77 -13.37 -1.55 8.14
N ASP A 78 -12.76 -0.55 7.52
CA ASP A 78 -13.10 -0.16 6.15
C ASP A 78 -12.37 -1.09 5.18
N GLU A 79 -13.06 -2.13 4.70
CA GLU A 79 -12.47 -3.15 3.84
C GLU A 79 -11.91 -2.57 2.53
N ILE A 80 -12.51 -1.50 2.01
CA ILE A 80 -12.06 -0.86 0.78
C ILE A 80 -10.72 -0.16 1.01
N LEU A 81 -10.63 0.66 2.05
CA LEU A 81 -9.38 1.35 2.39
C LEU A 81 -8.32 0.39 2.92
N SER A 82 -8.71 -0.62 3.70
CA SER A 82 -7.81 -1.67 4.19
C SER A 82 -7.20 -2.45 3.01
N SER A 83 -8.01 -2.88 2.03
CA SER A 83 -7.52 -3.54 0.81
C SER A 83 -6.51 -2.66 0.07
N ARG A 84 -6.84 -1.37 -0.14
CA ARG A 84 -5.94 -0.41 -0.80
C ARG A 84 -4.66 -0.16 0.00
N ALA A 85 -4.74 -0.13 1.33
CA ALA A 85 -3.56 0.03 2.19
C ALA A 85 -2.66 -1.20 2.13
N HIS A 86 -3.23 -2.41 2.15
CA HIS A 86 -2.49 -3.65 1.92
C HIS A 86 -1.78 -3.65 0.55
N PHE A 87 -2.45 -3.22 -0.52
CA PHE A 87 -1.80 -3.09 -1.83
C PHE A 87 -0.61 -2.11 -1.82
N ASN A 88 -0.75 -0.95 -1.16
CA ASN A 88 0.34 0.02 -1.06
C ASN A 88 1.50 -0.52 -0.22
N LEU A 89 1.23 -1.15 0.93
CA LEU A 89 2.26 -1.80 1.75
C LEU A 89 3.00 -2.88 0.97
N ALA A 90 2.28 -3.67 0.17
CA ALA A 90 2.91 -4.69 -0.67
C ALA A 90 3.89 -4.10 -1.68
N ASN A 91 3.53 -2.99 -2.34
CA ASN A 91 4.44 -2.29 -3.25
C ASN A 91 5.67 -1.74 -2.50
N ILE A 92 5.48 -1.18 -1.30
CA ILE A 92 6.59 -0.67 -0.48
C ILE A 92 7.56 -1.81 -0.12
N TYR A 93 7.05 -2.93 0.41
CA TYR A 93 7.88 -4.08 0.75
C TYR A 93 8.59 -4.68 -0.46
N LYS A 94 7.93 -4.70 -1.63
CA LYS A 94 8.55 -5.13 -2.89
C LYS A 94 9.73 -4.23 -3.28
N ASP A 95 9.55 -2.91 -3.17
CA ASP A 95 10.61 -1.94 -3.47
C ASP A 95 11.79 -2.08 -2.49
N GLU A 96 11.51 -2.43 -1.23
CA GLU A 96 12.52 -2.77 -0.20
C GLU A 96 13.13 -4.18 -0.32
N LYS A 97 12.77 -4.96 -1.35
CA LYS A 97 13.21 -6.37 -1.54
C LYS A 97 12.79 -7.33 -0.43
N LYS A 98 11.77 -6.98 0.36
CA LYS A 98 11.11 -7.82 1.36
C LYS A 98 9.95 -8.56 0.70
N LEU A 99 10.30 -9.58 -0.09
CA LEU A 99 9.38 -10.19 -1.06
C LEU A 99 8.28 -11.01 -0.37
N GLU A 100 8.57 -11.68 0.74
CA GLU A 100 7.62 -12.47 1.51
C GLU A 100 6.56 -11.59 2.17
N GLU A 101 6.96 -10.48 2.79
CA GLU A 101 6.03 -9.49 3.35
C GLU A 101 5.18 -8.85 2.26
N SER A 102 5.78 -8.54 1.11
CA SER A 102 5.04 -8.03 -0.04
C SER A 102 3.97 -9.03 -0.50
N LEU A 103 4.32 -10.32 -0.60
CA LEU A 103 3.39 -11.38 -0.99
C LEU A 103 2.24 -11.52 0.01
N TYR A 104 2.52 -11.45 1.31
CA TYR A 104 1.51 -11.43 2.36
C TYR A 104 0.51 -10.27 2.17
N HIS A 105 1.02 -9.06 1.95
CA HIS A 105 0.18 -7.88 1.80
C HIS A 105 -0.65 -7.90 0.51
N TYR A 106 -0.11 -8.35 -0.63
CA TYR A 106 -0.94 -8.54 -1.83
C TYR A 106 -2.04 -9.57 -1.60
N LYS A 107 -1.74 -10.69 -0.94
CA LYS A 107 -2.76 -11.70 -0.61
C LYS A 107 -3.90 -11.09 0.23
N LYS A 108 -3.57 -10.30 1.25
CA LYS A 108 -4.57 -9.60 2.07
C LYS A 108 -5.43 -8.62 1.27
N ALA A 109 -4.82 -7.88 0.34
CA ALA A 109 -5.57 -6.99 -0.55
C ALA A 109 -6.60 -7.77 -1.40
N ILE A 110 -6.22 -8.94 -1.93
CA ILE A 110 -7.09 -9.84 -2.71
C ILE A 110 -8.20 -10.46 -1.85
N GLU A 111 -7.90 -10.85 -0.61
CA GLU A 111 -8.88 -11.39 0.34
C GLU A 111 -10.00 -10.38 0.63
N LEU A 112 -9.64 -9.09 0.80
CA LEU A 112 -10.59 -8.01 1.08
C LEU A 112 -11.28 -7.49 -0.19
N ASN A 113 -10.59 -7.49 -1.32
CA ASN A 113 -11.14 -7.09 -2.62
C ASN A 113 -10.76 -8.10 -3.70
N SER A 114 -11.63 -9.10 -3.87
CA SER A 114 -11.42 -10.15 -4.86
C SER A 114 -11.48 -9.66 -6.32
N THR A 115 -11.84 -8.40 -6.57
CA THR A 115 -11.87 -7.80 -7.92
C THR A 115 -10.64 -6.96 -8.25
N ASP A 116 -9.74 -6.74 -7.29
CA ASP A 116 -8.47 -6.05 -7.50
C ASP A 116 -7.55 -6.87 -8.43
N ARG A 117 -7.50 -6.48 -9.70
CA ARG A 117 -6.68 -7.16 -10.71
C ARG A 117 -5.20 -6.86 -10.53
N ASP A 118 -4.84 -5.67 -10.07
CA ASP A 118 -3.44 -5.26 -9.92
C ASP A 118 -2.78 -6.04 -8.79
N SER A 119 -3.47 -6.20 -7.65
CA SER A 119 -3.01 -7.07 -6.57
C SER A 119 -2.79 -8.52 -7.03
N LYS A 120 -3.70 -9.08 -7.82
CA LYS A 120 -3.56 -10.45 -8.35
C LYS A 120 -2.37 -10.59 -9.29
N ILE A 121 -2.21 -9.67 -10.23
CA ILE A 121 -1.11 -9.70 -11.19
C ILE A 121 0.23 -9.58 -10.46
N ASN A 122 0.34 -8.64 -9.52
CA ASN A 122 1.57 -8.45 -8.76
C ASN A 122 1.89 -9.62 -7.84
N TYR A 123 0.88 -10.21 -7.18
CA TYR A 123 1.03 -11.42 -6.37
C TYR A 123 1.61 -12.58 -7.20
N GLU A 124 1.02 -12.87 -8.37
CA GLU A 124 1.47 -13.98 -9.22
C GLU A 124 2.87 -13.73 -9.80
N LEU A 125 3.19 -12.50 -10.18
CA LEU A 125 4.54 -12.14 -10.64
C LEU A 125 5.56 -12.36 -9.54
N LEU A 126 5.28 -11.86 -8.33
CA LEU A 126 6.19 -11.96 -7.19
C LEU A 126 6.39 -13.40 -6.74
N LYS A 127 5.32 -14.19 -6.70
CA LYS A 127 5.36 -15.62 -6.38
C LYS A 127 6.29 -16.37 -7.34
N LYS A 128 6.18 -16.11 -8.64
CA LYS A 128 7.06 -16.72 -9.65
C LYS A 128 8.52 -16.33 -9.49
N MET A 129 8.81 -15.09 -9.08
CA MET A 129 10.17 -14.65 -8.82
C MET A 129 10.79 -15.44 -7.66
N LEU A 130 10.06 -15.60 -6.55
CA LEU A 130 10.50 -16.40 -5.40
C LEU A 130 10.74 -17.87 -5.76
N GLU A 131 9.81 -18.49 -6.50
CA GLU A 131 9.98 -19.87 -6.97
C GLU A 131 11.24 -20.07 -7.83
N GLN A 132 11.62 -19.06 -8.63
CA GLN A 132 12.84 -19.11 -9.45
C GLN A 132 14.11 -18.91 -8.60
N GLU A 133 14.07 -18.06 -7.59
CA GLU A 133 15.19 -17.85 -6.66
C GLU A 133 15.45 -19.11 -5.82
N ASP A 134 14.41 -19.78 -5.36
CA ASP A 134 14.52 -21.06 -4.63
C ASP A 134 15.14 -22.16 -5.50
N GLN A 135 14.67 -22.29 -6.74
CA GLN A 135 15.21 -23.28 -7.69
C GLN A 135 16.69 -23.04 -8.01
N ARG A 136 17.09 -21.77 -8.21
CA ARG A 136 18.50 -21.40 -8.44
C ARG A 136 19.37 -21.70 -7.24
N SER A 137 18.87 -21.44 -6.04
CA SER A 137 19.59 -21.71 -4.80
C SER A 137 19.82 -23.21 -4.60
N GLN A 138 18.82 -24.04 -4.91
CA GLN A 138 18.95 -25.50 -4.86
C GLN A 138 19.89 -26.06 -5.94
N SER A 139 19.87 -25.52 -7.17
CA SER A 139 20.78 -25.97 -8.23
C SER A 139 22.25 -25.63 -7.95
N ASN A 140 22.54 -24.48 -7.33
CA ASN A 140 23.91 -24.10 -6.97
C ASN A 140 24.47 -24.88 -5.76
N SER A 141 23.61 -25.54 -4.98
CA SER A 141 24.03 -26.30 -3.79
C SER A 141 24.45 -27.74 -4.11
N GLY A 142 24.24 -28.20 -5.35
CA GLY A 142 24.47 -29.58 -5.78
C GLY A 142 25.80 -29.84 -6.49
N ASP A 143 26.67 -28.83 -6.66
CA ASP A 143 27.89 -28.91 -7.48
C ASP A 143 29.20 -28.82 -6.66
N GLU A 144 29.14 -28.79 -5.32
CA GLU A 144 30.33 -28.72 -4.43
C GLU A 144 30.75 -30.07 -3.84
N GLY A 145 30.59 -31.19 -4.55
CA GLY A 145 30.89 -32.48 -3.97
C GLY A 145 31.17 -33.62 -4.94
N ASP A 146 32.21 -33.49 -5.78
CA ASP A 146 32.98 -34.66 -6.21
C ASP A 146 34.37 -34.25 -6.74
N ASP A 147 35.31 -34.00 -5.84
CA ASP A 147 36.75 -33.99 -6.17
C ASP A 147 37.54 -34.40 -4.92
N ASN A 148 37.47 -35.69 -4.58
CA ASN A 148 38.43 -36.31 -3.66
C ASN A 148 38.99 -37.60 -4.26
N GLN A 149 40.07 -37.41 -5.02
CA GLN A 149 41.28 -38.23 -5.07
C GLN A 149 41.11 -39.74 -5.23
N GLU A 150 41.13 -40.19 -6.49
CA GLU A 150 41.82 -41.43 -6.86
C GLU A 150 43.10 -41.09 -7.61
N ASP A 151 44.17 -40.79 -6.86
CA ASP A 151 45.54 -40.94 -7.36
C ASP A 151 46.06 -42.29 -6.89
N GLN A 152 45.76 -43.33 -7.68
CA GLN A 152 46.52 -44.57 -7.67
C GLN A 152 47.47 -44.53 -8.87
N GLY A 153 48.76 -44.30 -8.62
CA GLY A 153 49.75 -44.26 -9.69
C GLY A 153 51.21 -44.34 -9.26
N SER A 154 51.69 -45.59 -9.10
CA SER A 154 53.10 -46.07 -9.09
C SER A 154 53.86 -46.08 -7.76
#